data_AF-A0AAJ1BCD7-F1
#
_entry.id   AF-A0AAJ1BCD7-F1
#
_cell.length_a   1.000
_cell.length_b   1.000
_cell.length_c   1.000
_cell.angle_alpha   90.00
_cell.angle_beta   90.00
_cell.angle_gamma   90.00
#
_symmetry.space_group_name_H-M   'P 1'
#
loop_
_entity.id
_entity.type
_entity.pdbx_description
1 polymer ?
#
loop_
_entity_poly.entity_id
_entity_poly.type
_entity_poly.pdbx_seq_one_letter_code
_entity_poly.pdbx_strand_id
1 'polypeptide(L)'
;MGKKERGAVEIAGLDELRYSLRKIGDDLEDFKALNSEIAQKVAGRARSKAPTLEGTLQGTIRGGGAKRKATVRAGNARVKYAWVIHWGRKMWPSLTAEPPSSGRKPFAAPVERRPFIMEAAREMDPEIQAMYAKIIKEKTAKLKGANLI
;
A
#
# COMPACT_ATOMS: atom_id res chain seq x y z
N MET A 1 -3.27 53.72 -7.42
CA MET A 1 -3.01 52.36 -6.93
C MET A 1 -2.79 51.46 -8.16
N GLY A 2 -1.53 51.14 -8.49
CA GLY A 2 -1.13 50.63 -9.81
C GLY A 2 -1.57 49.20 -10.11
N LYS A 3 -2.02 48.95 -11.34
CA LYS A 3 -2.24 47.61 -11.91
C LYS A 3 -0.88 46.90 -12.01
N LYS A 4 -0.71 45.77 -11.32
CA LYS A 4 0.41 44.85 -11.58
C LYS A 4 0.16 44.13 -12.89
N GLU A 5 1.02 44.35 -13.88
CA GLU A 5 1.12 43.49 -15.06
C GLU A 5 1.51 42.08 -14.60
N ARG A 6 0.62 41.13 -14.82
CA ARG A 6 0.95 39.70 -14.68
C ARG A 6 1.56 39.31 -16.02
N GLY A 7 2.89 39.25 -16.10
CA GLY A 7 3.57 38.71 -17.27
C GLY A 7 3.07 37.29 -17.53
N ALA A 8 2.35 37.08 -18.64
CA ALA A 8 1.95 35.77 -19.09
C ALA A 8 3.13 35.18 -19.89
N VAL A 9 3.78 34.17 -19.33
CA VAL A 9 4.79 33.38 -20.06
C VAL A 9 4.04 32.26 -20.78
N GLU A 10 3.90 32.40 -22.09
CA GLU A 10 3.33 31.36 -22.94
C GLU A 10 4.40 30.30 -23.22
N ILE A 11 4.28 29.15 -22.56
CA ILE A 11 5.17 28.01 -22.75
C ILE A 11 4.54 27.12 -23.81
N ALA A 12 5.10 27.14 -25.02
CA ALA A 12 4.70 26.23 -26.08
C ALA A 12 4.80 24.76 -25.61
N GLY A 13 3.74 23.98 -25.84
CA GLY A 13 3.66 22.57 -25.43
C GLY A 13 3.29 22.30 -23.96
N LEU A 14 3.00 23.34 -23.15
CA LEU A 14 2.58 23.14 -21.76
C LEU A 14 1.20 22.49 -21.64
N ASP A 15 0.28 22.81 -22.55
CA ASP A 15 -1.04 22.19 -22.57
C ASP A 15 -1.00 20.73 -23.05
N GLU A 16 -0.11 20.40 -23.99
CA GLU A 16 0.18 19.03 -24.42
C GLU A 16 0.84 18.21 -23.29
N LEU A 17 1.75 18.84 -22.53
CA LEU A 17 2.33 18.25 -21.33
C LEU A 17 1.27 18.00 -20.25
N ARG A 18 0.39 18.96 -19.98
CA ARG A 18 -0.71 18.77 -19.00
C ARG A 18 -1.70 17.71 -19.47
N TYR A 19 -2.02 17.68 -20.77
CA TYR A 19 -2.90 16.68 -21.36
C TYR A 19 -2.31 15.28 -21.24
N SER A 20 -1.02 15.11 -21.55
CA SER A 20 -0.32 13.83 -21.38
C SER A 20 -0.25 13.41 -19.91
N LEU A 21 0.03 14.32 -18.97
CA LEU A 21 0.00 14.03 -17.53
C LEU A 21 -1.39 13.62 -17.03
N ARG A 22 -2.46 14.27 -17.51
CA ARG A 22 -3.85 13.87 -17.19
C ARG A 22 -4.19 12.50 -17.77
N LYS A 23 -3.79 12.23 -19.02
CA LYS A 23 -3.98 10.93 -19.67
C LYS A 23 -3.26 9.80 -18.92
N ILE A 24 -2.08 10.05 -18.38
CA ILE A 24 -1.39 9.11 -17.47
C ILE A 24 -2.19 8.90 -16.17
N GLY A 25 -2.77 9.98 -15.62
CA GLY A 25 -3.60 9.92 -14.42
C GLY A 25 -4.94 9.22 -14.60
N ASP A 26 -5.47 9.16 -15.83
CA ASP A 26 -6.69 8.43 -16.17
C ASP A 26 -6.39 6.96 -16.54
N ASP A 27 -5.24 6.69 -17.16
CA ASP A 27 -4.76 5.36 -17.54
C ASP A 27 -4.06 4.62 -16.37
N LEU A 28 -4.81 4.46 -15.27
CA LEU A 28 -4.39 3.77 -14.05
C LEU A 28 -4.81 2.29 -13.98
N GLU A 29 -5.42 1.74 -15.03
CA GLU A 29 -5.80 0.31 -15.03
C GLU A 29 -4.57 -0.60 -15.02
N ASP A 30 -3.49 -0.23 -15.73
CA ASP A 30 -2.20 -0.96 -15.66
C ASP A 30 -1.66 -1.00 -14.22
N PHE A 31 -1.79 0.11 -13.48
CA PHE A 31 -1.40 0.17 -12.07
C PHE A 31 -2.31 -0.66 -11.17
N LYS A 32 -3.59 -0.80 -11.49
CA LYS A 32 -4.51 -1.66 -10.73
C LYS A 32 -4.11 -3.13 -10.87
N ALA A 33 -3.79 -3.58 -12.09
CA ALA A 33 -3.30 -4.93 -12.34
C ALA A 33 -1.96 -5.18 -11.62
N LEU A 34 -1.00 -4.26 -11.78
CA LEU A 34 0.29 -4.33 -11.09
C LEU A 34 0.14 -4.38 -9.57
N ASN A 35 -0.65 -3.49 -8.99
CA ASN A 35 -0.85 -3.44 -7.53
C ASN A 35 -1.55 -4.71 -7.02
N SER A 36 -2.38 -5.34 -7.85
CA SER A 36 -2.98 -6.64 -7.53
C SER A 36 -1.92 -7.72 -7.49
N GLU A 37 -1.03 -7.77 -8.49
CA GLU A 37 0.07 -8.72 -8.55
C GLU A 37 1.03 -8.55 -7.37
N ILE A 38 1.47 -7.31 -7.10
CA ILE A 38 2.30 -6.97 -5.94
C ILE A 38 1.63 -7.46 -4.65
N ALA A 39 0.36 -7.12 -4.44
CA ALA A 39 -0.35 -7.49 -3.23
C ALA A 39 -0.45 -9.02 -3.07
N GLN A 40 -0.63 -9.76 -4.16
CA GLN A 40 -0.68 -11.23 -4.13
C GLN A 40 0.67 -11.84 -3.81
N LYS A 41 1.76 -11.36 -4.42
CA LYS A 41 3.12 -11.84 -4.12
C LYS A 41 3.50 -11.58 -2.67
N VAL A 42 3.28 -10.36 -2.17
CA VAL A 42 3.53 -10.00 -0.77
C VAL A 42 2.64 -10.82 0.16
N ALA A 43 1.37 -11.05 -0.18
CA ALA A 43 0.50 -11.93 0.60
C ALA A 43 1.02 -13.37 0.66
N GLY A 44 1.53 -13.91 -0.45
CA GLY A 44 2.18 -15.22 -0.52
C GLY A 44 3.39 -15.31 0.42
N ARG A 45 4.28 -14.32 0.36
CA ARG A 45 5.46 -14.25 1.23
C ARG A 45 5.08 -14.03 2.71
N ALA A 46 4.04 -13.26 2.97
CA ALA A 46 3.52 -13.04 4.31
C ALA A 46 2.93 -14.34 4.90
N ARG A 47 2.32 -15.22 4.09
CA ARG A 47 1.83 -16.53 4.54
C ARG A 47 2.96 -17.43 5.02
N SER A 48 4.10 -17.47 4.31
CA SER A 48 5.25 -18.28 4.73
C SER A 48 5.89 -17.79 6.03
N LYS A 49 5.73 -16.51 6.37
CA LYS A 49 6.27 -15.90 7.61
C LYS A 49 5.28 -15.87 8.77
N ALA A 50 4.00 -16.02 8.49
CA ALA A 50 2.98 -15.94 9.54
C ALA A 50 3.12 -17.11 10.51
N PRO A 51 3.02 -16.88 11.82
CA PRO A 51 3.15 -17.95 12.81
C PRO A 51 2.00 -18.95 12.66
N THR A 52 2.35 -20.23 12.78
CA THR A 52 1.43 -21.34 12.61
C THR A 52 1.21 -22.07 13.93
N LEU A 53 -0.06 -22.22 14.29
CA LEU A 53 -0.51 -23.23 15.23
C LEU A 53 -1.43 -24.20 14.48
N GLU A 54 -2.54 -23.68 13.97
CA GLU A 54 -3.55 -24.43 13.18
C GLU A 54 -3.67 -23.94 11.72
N GLY A 55 -2.84 -22.97 11.31
CA GLY A 55 -2.87 -22.38 9.96
C GLY A 55 -4.05 -21.43 9.68
N THR A 56 -4.99 -21.26 10.62
CA THR A 56 -6.15 -20.37 10.49
C THR A 56 -5.76 -18.92 10.16
N LEU A 57 -4.72 -18.39 10.81
CA LEU A 57 -4.19 -17.05 10.50
C LEU A 57 -3.67 -16.95 9.06
N GLN A 58 -2.89 -17.94 8.60
CA GLN A 58 -2.33 -17.96 7.24
C GLN A 58 -3.43 -17.91 6.19
N GLY A 59 -4.50 -18.67 6.39
CA GLY A 59 -5.66 -18.70 5.49
C GLY A 59 -6.39 -17.35 5.37
N THR A 60 -6.22 -16.44 6.32
CA THR A 60 -6.83 -15.10 6.25
C THR A 60 -6.01 -14.06 5.50
N ILE A 61 -4.75 -14.36 5.18
CA ILE A 61 -3.84 -13.40 4.54
C ILE A 61 -4.22 -13.26 3.07
N ARG A 62 -4.59 -12.04 2.67
CA ARG A 62 -5.04 -11.72 1.31
C ARG A 62 -4.53 -10.37 0.82
N GLY A 63 -4.12 -10.35 -0.44
CA GLY A 63 -3.78 -9.13 -1.18
C GLY A 63 -4.99 -8.53 -1.88
N GLY A 64 -5.00 -7.21 -2.03
CA GLY A 64 -5.93 -6.48 -2.88
C GLY A 64 -5.23 -5.32 -3.57
N GLY A 65 -5.41 -5.24 -4.89
CA GLY A 65 -4.92 -4.13 -5.72
C GLY A 65 -5.96 -3.04 -5.89
N ALA A 66 -5.55 -1.79 -5.73
CA ALA A 66 -6.31 -0.61 -6.15
C ALA A 66 -5.43 0.22 -7.10
N LYS A 67 -6.02 1.17 -7.82
CA LYS A 67 -5.28 2.05 -8.75
C LYS A 67 -4.09 2.77 -8.09
N ARG A 68 -4.25 3.18 -6.82
CA ARG A 68 -3.27 4.00 -6.08
C ARG A 68 -2.43 3.25 -5.05
N LYS A 69 -2.79 2.01 -4.71
CA LYS A 69 -2.11 1.25 -3.65
C LYS A 69 -2.32 -0.25 -3.78
N ALA A 70 -1.29 -1.01 -3.40
CA ALA A 70 -1.42 -2.40 -3.00
C ALA A 70 -1.78 -2.48 -1.52
N THR A 71 -2.67 -3.38 -1.12
CA THR A 71 -3.06 -3.58 0.29
C THR A 71 -3.01 -5.05 0.63
N VAL A 72 -2.32 -5.40 1.72
CA VAL A 72 -2.32 -6.75 2.28
C VAL A 72 -3.06 -6.72 3.61
N ARG A 73 -3.98 -7.67 3.81
CA ARG A 73 -4.79 -7.78 5.03
C ARG A 73 -4.58 -9.15 5.63
N ALA A 74 -4.57 -9.22 6.96
CA ALA A 74 -4.57 -10.45 7.74
C ALA A 74 -5.62 -10.35 8.85
N GLY A 75 -6.26 -11.47 9.16
CA GLY A 75 -7.39 -11.55 10.09
C GLY A 75 -8.75 -11.33 9.42
N ASN A 76 -9.77 -11.78 10.13
CA ASN A 76 -11.18 -11.58 9.79
C ASN A 76 -12.00 -11.61 11.10
N ALA A 77 -13.33 -11.62 11.01
CA ALA A 77 -14.20 -11.65 12.19
C ALA A 77 -13.94 -12.87 13.12
N ARG A 78 -13.44 -13.99 12.59
CA ARG A 78 -13.08 -15.19 13.35
C ARG A 78 -11.64 -15.11 13.89
N VAL A 79 -10.72 -14.51 13.14
CA VAL A 79 -9.30 -14.36 13.50
C VAL A 79 -9.03 -12.93 13.98
N LYS A 80 -9.61 -12.57 15.14
CA LYS A 80 -9.51 -11.22 15.74
C LYS A 80 -8.13 -10.89 16.28
N TYR A 81 -7.28 -11.89 16.51
CA TYR A 81 -5.97 -11.75 17.13
C TYR A 81 -4.84 -11.44 16.12
N ALA A 82 -5.12 -11.37 14.82
CA ALA A 82 -4.10 -11.14 13.79
C ALA A 82 -3.30 -9.84 14.01
N TRP A 83 -3.98 -8.76 14.39
CA TRP A 83 -3.32 -7.47 14.67
C TRP A 83 -2.44 -7.54 15.92
N VAL A 84 -2.87 -8.32 16.93
CA VAL A 84 -2.13 -8.52 18.19
C VAL A 84 -0.80 -9.21 17.89
N ILE A 85 -0.82 -10.25 17.07
CA ILE A 85 0.40 -10.97 16.67
C ILE A 85 1.30 -10.07 15.82
N HIS A 86 0.71 -9.34 14.85
CA HIS A 86 1.48 -8.54 13.91
C HIS A 86 2.23 -7.39 14.58
N TRP A 87 1.56 -6.64 15.46
CA TRP A 87 2.14 -5.47 16.13
C TRP A 87 2.74 -5.79 17.50
N GLY A 88 2.39 -6.94 18.08
CA GLY A 88 2.63 -7.23 19.49
C GLY A 88 1.64 -6.49 20.39
N ARG A 89 1.67 -6.83 21.68
CA ARG A 89 0.88 -6.15 22.72
C ARG A 89 1.61 -6.26 24.06
N LYS A 90 1.51 -5.25 24.92
CA LYS A 90 2.02 -5.33 26.31
C LYS A 90 0.89 -5.34 27.34
N MET A 91 -0.19 -4.62 27.07
CA MET A 91 -1.30 -4.37 28.01
C MET A 91 -2.65 -4.54 27.30
N TRP A 92 -3.68 -4.98 28.02
CA TRP A 92 -5.06 -5.02 27.52
C TRP A 92 -6.06 -4.56 28.58
N PRO A 93 -6.98 -3.62 28.28
CA PRO A 93 -6.98 -2.70 27.14
C PRO A 93 -5.71 -1.82 27.08
N SER A 94 -5.49 -1.09 25.99
CA SER A 94 -4.35 -0.15 25.89
C SER A 94 -4.47 0.92 26.97
N LEU A 95 -3.33 1.33 27.54
CA LEU A 95 -3.26 2.44 28.50
C LEU A 95 -3.70 3.77 27.91
N THR A 96 -3.54 3.94 26.59
CA THR A 96 -3.87 5.16 25.86
C THR A 96 -5.28 5.15 25.25
N ALA A 97 -5.97 4.01 25.29
CA ALA A 97 -7.32 3.91 24.75
C ALA A 97 -8.33 4.40 25.78
N GLU A 98 -9.45 4.96 25.31
CA GLU A 98 -10.60 5.20 26.17
C GLU A 98 -11.00 3.92 26.90
N PRO A 99 -11.35 4.01 28.21
CA PRO A 99 -11.79 2.84 28.95
C PRO A 99 -12.94 2.15 28.22
N PRO A 100 -12.88 0.84 27.99
CA PRO A 100 -13.98 0.15 27.31
C PRO A 100 -15.24 0.24 28.18
N SER A 101 -16.41 0.26 27.53
CA SER A 101 -17.72 0.27 28.21
C SER A 101 -17.89 -0.84 29.27
N SER A 102 -17.16 -1.94 29.11
CA SER A 102 -17.09 -3.04 30.09
C SER A 102 -16.46 -2.68 31.45
N GLY A 103 -15.86 -1.50 31.62
CA GLY A 103 -15.18 -1.09 32.86
C GLY A 103 -13.90 -1.86 33.18
N ARG A 104 -13.40 -2.67 32.23
CA ARG A 104 -12.22 -3.52 32.43
C ARG A 104 -10.97 -2.69 32.64
N LYS A 105 -10.32 -2.87 33.80
CA LYS A 105 -9.02 -2.28 34.09
C LYS A 105 -7.93 -2.90 33.20
N PRO A 106 -6.97 -2.09 32.72
CA PRO A 106 -5.80 -2.58 32.01
C PRO A 106 -5.01 -3.63 32.82
N PHE A 107 -4.64 -4.74 32.19
CA PHE A 107 -3.76 -5.77 32.77
C PHE A 107 -2.63 -6.13 31.81
N ALA A 108 -1.52 -6.64 32.37
CA ALA A 108 -0.37 -7.08 31.59
C ALA A 108 -0.75 -8.28 30.70
N ALA A 109 -0.60 -8.12 29.40
CA ALA A 109 -0.88 -9.14 28.42
C ALA A 109 0.16 -9.09 27.29
N PRO A 110 1.40 -9.51 27.59
CA PRO A 110 2.50 -9.47 26.65
C PRO A 110 2.29 -10.49 25.52
N VAL A 111 2.32 -9.99 24.29
CA VAL A 111 2.40 -10.76 23.05
C VAL A 111 3.55 -10.18 22.26
N GLU A 112 4.51 -11.04 21.92
CA GLU A 112 5.66 -10.64 21.11
C GLU A 112 5.23 -10.16 19.73
N ARG A 113 5.88 -9.12 19.24
CA ARG A 113 5.67 -8.59 17.90
C ARG A 113 6.25 -9.57 16.89
N ARG A 114 5.40 -10.05 15.97
CA ARG A 114 5.81 -10.86 14.81
C ARG A 114 5.29 -10.20 13.54
N PRO A 115 6.00 -9.23 12.96
CA PRO A 115 5.46 -8.36 11.91
C PRO A 115 5.56 -9.01 10.52
N PHE A 116 4.94 -10.17 10.34
CA PHE A 116 5.06 -11.03 9.16
C PHE A 116 4.74 -10.34 7.81
N ILE A 117 3.74 -9.45 7.76
CA ILE A 117 3.43 -8.66 6.54
C ILE A 117 4.53 -7.63 6.25
N MET A 118 5.03 -6.96 7.30
CA MET A 118 6.00 -5.87 7.15
C MET A 118 7.36 -6.42 6.74
N GLU A 119 7.75 -7.56 7.31
CA GLU A 119 8.95 -8.28 6.88
C GLU A 119 8.84 -8.78 5.44
N ALA A 120 7.69 -9.35 5.07
CA ALA A 120 7.46 -9.77 3.69
C ALA A 120 7.55 -8.59 2.72
N ALA A 121 6.95 -7.44 3.06
CA ALA A 121 7.05 -6.24 2.25
C ALA A 121 8.50 -5.76 2.13
N ARG A 122 9.21 -5.65 3.26
CA ARG A 122 10.61 -5.19 3.29
C ARG A 122 11.55 -6.05 2.46
N GLU A 123 11.41 -7.37 2.54
CA GLU A 123 12.20 -8.30 1.72
C GLU A 123 11.91 -8.14 0.23
N MET A 124 10.67 -7.83 -0.11
CA MET A 124 10.21 -7.68 -1.49
C MET A 124 10.38 -6.26 -2.04
N ASP A 125 10.81 -5.29 -1.23
CA ASP A 125 10.96 -3.89 -1.65
C ASP A 125 11.74 -3.72 -2.97
N PRO A 126 12.90 -4.39 -3.20
CA PRO A 126 13.63 -4.26 -4.46
C PRO A 126 12.84 -4.79 -5.67
N GLU A 127 12.14 -5.91 -5.52
CA GLU A 127 11.31 -6.50 -6.58
C GLU A 127 10.12 -5.58 -6.90
N ILE A 128 9.47 -5.04 -5.85
CA ILE A 128 8.36 -4.10 -5.99
C ILE A 128 8.80 -2.86 -6.76
N GLN A 129 9.95 -2.28 -6.40
CA GLN A 129 10.52 -1.13 -7.09
C GLN A 129 10.82 -1.45 -8.56
N ALA A 130 11.39 -2.62 -8.85
CA ALA A 130 11.67 -3.04 -10.22
C ALA A 130 10.39 -3.17 -11.07
N MET A 131 9.31 -3.71 -10.49
CA MET A 131 8.02 -3.83 -11.20
C MET A 131 7.42 -2.45 -11.50
N TYR A 132 7.46 -1.50 -10.56
CA TYR A 132 7.02 -0.13 -10.83
C TYR A 132 7.90 0.56 -11.87
N ALA A 133 9.22 0.44 -11.76
CA ALA A 133 10.17 1.04 -12.68
C ALA A 133 9.93 0.57 -14.12
N LYS A 134 9.59 -0.71 -14.31
CA LYS A 134 9.23 -1.28 -15.61
C LYS A 134 8.01 -0.57 -16.23
N ILE A 135 6.89 -0.49 -15.51
CA ILE A 135 5.66 0.14 -16.01
C ILE A 135 5.87 1.64 -16.29
N ILE A 136 6.58 2.33 -15.41
CA ILE A 136 6.90 3.75 -15.60
C ILE A 136 7.76 3.93 -16.85
N LYS A 137 8.77 3.08 -17.07
CA LYS A 137 9.62 3.11 -18.26
C LYS A 137 8.81 2.85 -19.55
N GLU A 138 7.90 1.88 -19.53
CA GLU A 138 7.04 1.57 -20.67
C GLU A 138 6.08 2.73 -20.99
N LYS A 139 5.40 3.30 -19.98
CA LYS A 139 4.51 4.46 -20.20
C LYS A 139 5.28 5.69 -20.66
N THR A 140 6.47 5.96 -20.10
CA THR A 140 7.30 7.10 -20.54
C THR A 140 7.84 6.92 -21.97
N ALA A 141 8.20 5.71 -22.38
CA ALA A 141 8.61 5.42 -23.75
C ALA A 141 7.46 5.63 -24.75
N LYS A 142 6.25 5.15 -24.43
CA LYS A 142 5.05 5.40 -25.25
C LYS A 142 4.77 6.89 -25.46
N LEU A 143 4.97 7.71 -24.43
CA LEU A 143 4.79 9.16 -24.51
C LEU A 143 5.83 9.83 -25.42
N LYS A 144 7.11 9.46 -25.30
CA LYS A 144 8.15 9.99 -26.17
C LYS A 144 7.91 9.65 -27.64
N GLY A 145 7.44 8.43 -27.93
CA GLY A 145 7.06 8.03 -29.28
C GLY A 145 5.81 8.75 -29.81
N ALA A 146 4.86 9.10 -28.94
CA ALA A 146 3.66 9.84 -29.30
C ALA A 146 3.90 11.35 -29.57
N ASN A 147 4.98 11.92 -29.04
CA ASN A 147 5.37 13.33 -29.25
C ASN A 147 6.33 13.53 -30.44
N LEU A 148 6.70 12.46 -31.17
CA LEU A 148 7.62 12.49 -32.33
C LEU A 148 6.88 12.33 -33.68
N ILE A 149 5.55 12.36 -33.66
CA ILE A 149 4.64 12.37 -34.82
C ILE A 149 3.78 13.62 -34.69
#